data_AF-A0AAX2AER4-F1
#
_entry.id   AF-A0AAX2AER4-F1
#
_cell.length_a   1.000
_cell.length_b   1.000
_cell.length_c   1.000
_cell.angle_alpha   90.00
_cell.angle_beta   90.00
_cell.angle_gamma   90.00
#
_symmetry.space_group_name_H-M   'P 1'
#
loop_
_entity.id
_entity.type
_entity.pdbx_description
1 polymer ?
#
loop_
_entity_poly.entity_id
_entity_poly.type
_entity_poly.pdbx_seq_one_letter_code
_entity_poly.pdbx_strand_id
1 'polypeptide(L)'
;MKKYILISFIILSAINIYAKELSNQQKVVELLQKAFNTKPDRSVLKYINTKKYIQHNLYAQDGIEGLKGYLDYLKGQKIQNKVIRAFEDKNYVVAHSFVTQEDKNYKVIDIFRFENNLIVEHWDNTELVEDIEELKGEVKVIDKQKTLKNKQLVQAFIKTKILSADYLKNHMILGQGNFILAVNETYINNKRFSIYELFNIKNSKIYNSWSIKEEILPLNQWQNENGKF
;
A
#
# COMPACT_ATOMS: atom_id res chain seq x y z
N MET A 1 41.12 -12.88 62.51
CA MET A 1 40.58 -11.64 61.90
C MET A 1 39.73 -12.00 60.70
N LYS A 2 38.43 -11.69 60.75
CA LYS A 2 37.43 -12.07 59.73
C LYS A 2 37.70 -11.32 58.41
N LYS A 3 37.90 -12.04 57.30
CA LYS A 3 37.89 -11.45 55.94
C LYS A 3 36.43 -11.34 55.48
N TYR A 4 35.96 -10.11 55.30
CA TYR A 4 34.69 -9.82 54.64
C TYR A 4 34.87 -10.02 53.14
N ILE A 5 34.09 -10.94 52.54
CA ILE A 5 33.94 -11.06 51.09
C ILE A 5 32.87 -10.06 50.69
N LEU A 6 33.28 -8.98 50.03
CA LEU A 6 32.37 -8.01 49.41
C LEU A 6 31.87 -8.64 48.10
N ILE A 7 30.68 -9.25 48.12
CA ILE A 7 30.00 -9.68 46.89
C ILE A 7 29.36 -8.43 46.29
N SER A 8 30.07 -7.82 45.34
CA SER A 8 29.52 -6.77 44.48
C SER A 8 28.47 -7.41 43.57
N PHE A 9 27.20 -7.15 43.84
CA PHE A 9 26.11 -7.42 42.91
C PHE A 9 26.23 -6.43 41.75
N ILE A 10 26.91 -6.84 40.68
CA ILE A 10 26.77 -6.21 39.37
C ILE A 10 25.39 -6.61 38.87
N ILE A 11 24.39 -5.76 39.11
CA ILE A 11 23.14 -5.80 38.36
C ILE A 11 23.52 -5.32 36.95
N LEU A 12 23.85 -6.29 36.10
CA LEU A 12 23.96 -6.08 34.67
C LEU A 12 22.54 -5.77 34.19
N SER A 13 22.18 -4.49 34.14
CA SER A 13 20.99 -4.05 33.43
C SER A 13 21.15 -4.56 32.00
N ALA A 14 20.32 -5.52 31.62
CA ALA A 14 20.22 -5.98 30.24
C ALA A 14 19.86 -4.76 29.39
N ILE A 15 20.87 -4.19 28.74
CA ILE A 15 20.69 -3.22 27.67
C ILE A 15 19.85 -3.96 26.64
N ASN A 16 18.61 -3.51 26.48
CA ASN A 16 17.67 -4.02 25.49
C ASN A 16 18.22 -3.68 24.09
N ILE A 17 19.19 -4.45 23.60
CA ILE A 17 19.64 -4.45 22.22
C ILE A 17 18.70 -5.37 21.43
N TYR A 18 17.42 -5.02 21.41
CA TYR A 18 16.53 -5.44 20.35
C TYR A 18 16.17 -4.16 19.61
N ALA A 19 16.86 -3.90 18.51
CA ALA A 19 16.37 -2.93 17.54
C ALA A 19 14.93 -3.35 17.22
N LYS A 20 13.96 -2.52 17.61
CA LYS A 20 12.54 -2.83 17.41
C LYS A 20 12.33 -3.11 15.93
N GLU A 21 11.88 -4.32 15.60
CA GLU A 21 11.59 -4.69 14.24
C GLU A 21 10.53 -3.73 13.66
N LEU A 22 10.74 -3.27 12.42
CA LEU A 22 9.81 -2.39 11.74
C LEU A 22 8.44 -3.07 11.58
N SER A 23 7.36 -2.29 11.75
CA SER A 23 6.01 -2.76 11.39
C SER A 23 5.90 -2.97 9.87
N ASN A 24 4.89 -3.73 9.44
CA ASN A 24 4.65 -3.95 8.00
C ASN A 24 4.37 -2.63 7.27
N GLN A 25 3.60 -1.72 7.87
CA GLN A 25 3.40 -0.37 7.36
C GLN A 25 4.73 0.39 7.20
N GLN A 26 5.63 0.32 8.19
CA GLN A 26 6.94 0.96 8.08
C GLN A 26 7.79 0.34 6.97
N LYS A 27 7.76 -0.99 6.81
CA LYS A 27 8.44 -1.69 5.71
C LYS A 27 7.94 -1.24 4.34
N VAL A 28 6.62 -1.11 4.14
CA VAL A 28 6.03 -0.61 2.89
C VAL A 28 6.43 0.84 2.63
N VAL A 29 6.31 1.71 3.63
CA VAL A 29 6.69 3.13 3.48
C VAL A 29 8.17 3.26 3.14
N GLU A 30 9.04 2.50 3.80
CA GLU A 30 10.46 2.48 3.46
C GLU A 30 10.71 1.92 2.06
N LEU A 31 10.07 0.80 1.68
CA LEU A 31 10.20 0.21 0.35
C LEU A 31 9.85 1.24 -0.74
N LEU A 32 8.66 1.83 -0.66
CA LEU A 32 8.17 2.78 -1.66
C LEU A 32 9.06 4.02 -1.75
N GLN A 33 9.36 4.67 -0.63
CA GLN A 33 10.09 5.94 -0.66
C GLN A 33 11.60 5.79 -0.94
N LYS A 34 12.21 4.64 -0.60
CA LYS A 34 13.65 4.41 -0.78
C LYS A 34 13.98 3.69 -2.09
N ALA A 35 13.19 2.70 -2.51
CA ALA A 35 13.46 2.00 -3.77
C ALA A 35 13.03 2.83 -4.99
N PHE A 36 11.94 3.59 -4.89
CA PHE A 36 11.41 4.42 -5.98
C PHE A 36 11.81 5.89 -5.76
N ASN A 37 13.11 6.12 -5.85
CA ASN A 37 13.74 7.41 -5.68
C ASN A 37 14.84 7.61 -6.74
N THR A 38 15.11 8.87 -7.10
CA THR A 38 16.21 9.28 -7.98
C THR A 38 17.54 8.62 -7.60
N LYS A 39 17.78 8.40 -6.30
CA LYS A 39 18.90 7.60 -5.79
C LYS A 39 18.34 6.35 -5.08
N PRO A 40 18.05 5.27 -5.81
CA PRO A 40 17.34 4.13 -5.25
C PRO A 40 18.22 3.36 -4.25
N ASP A 41 17.72 3.17 -3.04
CA ASP A 41 18.31 2.25 -2.05
C ASP A 41 17.62 0.90 -2.17
N ARG A 42 18.34 -0.10 -2.71
CA ARG A 42 17.82 -1.46 -2.92
C ARG A 42 17.93 -2.35 -1.68
N SER A 43 18.54 -1.89 -0.59
CA SER A 43 18.64 -2.68 0.65
C SER A 43 17.27 -3.00 1.25
N VAL A 44 16.26 -2.18 0.96
CA VAL A 44 14.85 -2.39 1.37
C VAL A 44 14.17 -3.57 0.67
N LEU A 45 14.74 -4.10 -0.42
CA LEU A 45 14.19 -5.31 -1.06
C LEU A 45 14.23 -6.53 -0.14
N LYS A 46 14.99 -6.48 0.96
CA LYS A 46 14.97 -7.48 2.04
C LYS A 46 13.59 -7.67 2.68
N TYR A 47 12.66 -6.72 2.51
CA TYR A 47 11.30 -6.83 3.02
C TYR A 47 10.41 -7.73 2.15
N ILE A 48 10.90 -8.19 0.99
CA ILE A 48 10.15 -8.98 0.02
C ILE A 48 10.60 -10.45 0.07
N ASN A 49 9.64 -11.37 0.02
CA ASN A 49 9.91 -12.77 -0.18
C ASN A 49 10.21 -13.02 -1.66
N THR A 50 11.47 -13.21 -1.98
CA THR A 50 11.96 -13.34 -3.36
C THR A 50 11.44 -14.57 -4.11
N LYS A 51 10.90 -15.57 -3.40
CA LYS A 51 10.39 -16.82 -3.99
C LYS A 51 8.88 -16.82 -4.21
N LYS A 52 8.15 -15.95 -3.51
CA LYS A 52 6.69 -15.94 -3.48
C LYS A 52 6.07 -14.66 -4.02
N TYR A 53 6.87 -13.62 -4.29
CA TYR A 53 6.36 -12.32 -4.69
C TYR A 53 5.53 -12.41 -5.98
N ILE A 54 4.25 -12.06 -5.87
CA ILE A 54 3.28 -11.99 -6.96
C ILE A 54 2.99 -10.51 -7.26
N GLN A 55 2.98 -10.14 -8.54
CA GLN A 55 2.70 -8.80 -9.05
C GLN A 55 1.40 -8.79 -9.87
N HIS A 56 0.50 -7.86 -9.54
CA HIS A 56 -0.77 -7.66 -10.25
C HIS A 56 -0.79 -6.41 -11.14
N ASN A 57 0.23 -5.53 -11.07
CA ASN A 57 0.37 -4.44 -12.03
C ASN A 57 0.59 -5.02 -13.43
N LEU A 58 -0.38 -4.78 -14.33
CA LEU A 58 -0.41 -5.36 -15.69
C LEU A 58 0.76 -4.91 -16.57
N TYR A 59 1.44 -3.80 -16.21
CA TYR A 59 2.59 -3.25 -16.91
C TYR A 59 3.93 -3.77 -16.36
N ALA A 60 3.91 -4.57 -15.29
CA ALA A 60 5.11 -5.11 -14.65
C ALA A 60 5.19 -6.63 -14.79
N GLN A 61 6.40 -7.12 -15.05
CA GLN A 61 6.70 -8.54 -15.00
C GLN A 61 6.57 -9.07 -13.57
N ASP A 62 6.18 -10.33 -13.46
CA ASP A 62 6.02 -10.99 -12.18
C ASP A 62 7.34 -11.29 -11.46
N GLY A 63 7.25 -11.58 -10.17
CA GLY A 63 8.37 -12.01 -9.36
C GLY A 63 9.36 -10.90 -9.00
N ILE A 64 10.34 -11.27 -8.17
CA ILE A 64 11.37 -10.32 -7.72
C ILE A 64 12.25 -9.80 -8.86
N GLU A 65 12.47 -10.62 -9.90
CA GLU A 65 13.28 -10.22 -11.04
C GLU A 65 12.56 -9.18 -11.90
N GLY A 66 11.23 -9.28 -12.07
CA GLY A 66 10.43 -8.24 -12.69
C GLY A 66 10.53 -6.90 -11.94
N LEU A 67 10.44 -6.92 -10.61
CA LEU A 67 10.65 -5.71 -9.79
C LEU A 67 12.06 -5.14 -9.95
N LYS A 68 13.10 -5.97 -9.89
CA LYS A 68 14.49 -5.50 -10.08
C LYS A 68 14.69 -4.89 -11.47
N GLY A 69 14.16 -5.52 -12.52
CA GLY A 69 14.20 -5.01 -13.88
C GLY A 69 13.50 -3.66 -14.01
N TYR A 70 12.35 -3.48 -13.35
CA TYR A 70 11.69 -2.18 -13.31
C TYR A 70 12.52 -1.12 -12.57
N LEU A 71 13.16 -1.47 -11.46
CA LEU A 71 14.10 -0.56 -10.76
C LEU A 71 15.36 -0.26 -11.59
N ASP A 72 15.79 -1.16 -12.48
CA ASP A 72 16.88 -0.91 -13.42
C ASP A 72 16.44 0.08 -14.51
N TYR A 73 15.21 -0.06 -15.02
CA TYR A 73 14.62 0.87 -15.98
C TYR A 73 14.49 2.30 -15.42
N LEU A 74 14.14 2.44 -14.14
CA LEU A 74 14.02 3.74 -13.47
C LEU A 74 15.38 4.41 -13.17
N LYS A 75 16.50 3.69 -13.33
CA LYS A 75 17.83 4.22 -12.98
C LYS A 75 18.16 5.45 -13.85
N GLY A 76 18.48 6.55 -13.18
CA GLY A 76 18.82 7.82 -13.83
C GLY A 76 17.62 8.73 -14.13
N GLN A 77 16.39 8.24 -13.94
CA GLN A 77 15.20 9.08 -14.00
C GLN A 77 15.04 9.89 -12.72
N LYS A 78 14.49 11.10 -12.84
CA LYS A 78 14.05 11.89 -11.68
C LYS A 78 12.75 11.30 -11.17
N ILE A 79 12.81 10.58 -10.07
CA ILE A 79 11.63 9.97 -9.45
C ILE A 79 11.64 10.24 -7.94
N GLN A 80 10.45 10.51 -7.38
CA GLN A 80 10.24 10.57 -5.95
C GLN A 80 8.86 10.02 -5.60
N ASN A 81 8.83 8.92 -4.85
CA ASN A 81 7.62 8.43 -4.22
C ASN A 81 7.49 9.01 -2.80
N LYS A 82 6.39 9.71 -2.53
CA LYS A 82 6.02 10.24 -1.21
C LYS A 82 4.73 9.59 -0.74
N VAL A 83 4.81 8.75 0.29
CA VAL A 83 3.62 8.14 0.90
C VAL A 83 2.89 9.19 1.74
N ILE A 84 1.65 9.50 1.39
CA ILE A 84 0.82 10.51 2.08
C ILE A 84 0.12 9.90 3.29
N ARG A 85 -0.41 8.70 3.13
CA ARG A 85 -1.12 7.94 4.17
C ARG A 85 -0.94 6.45 3.94
N ALA A 86 -0.88 5.69 5.02
CA ALA A 86 -0.81 4.24 4.97
C ALA A 86 -1.51 3.63 6.19
N PHE A 87 -2.06 2.43 6.03
CA PHE A 87 -2.73 1.69 7.10
C PHE A 87 -2.61 0.18 6.91
N GLU A 88 -2.85 -0.56 7.99
CA GLU A 88 -2.77 -2.02 8.00
C GLU A 88 -4.15 -2.65 8.27
N ASP A 89 -4.46 -3.73 7.56
CA ASP A 89 -5.65 -4.56 7.78
C ASP A 89 -5.27 -6.04 7.73
N LYS A 90 -5.19 -6.66 8.91
CA LYS A 90 -4.65 -8.01 9.10
C LYS A 90 -3.23 -8.11 8.50
N ASN A 91 -3.06 -8.90 7.45
CA ASN A 91 -1.80 -9.12 6.75
C ASN A 91 -1.65 -8.24 5.49
N TYR A 92 -2.51 -7.25 5.30
CA TYR A 92 -2.41 -6.28 4.21
C TYR A 92 -1.92 -4.93 4.70
N VAL A 93 -1.17 -4.24 3.87
CA VAL A 93 -0.82 -2.83 4.03
C VAL A 93 -1.27 -2.08 2.79
N VAL A 94 -1.95 -0.96 2.99
CA VAL A 94 -2.34 -0.04 1.92
C VAL A 94 -1.52 1.23 2.07
N ALA A 95 -0.99 1.75 0.97
CA ALA A 95 -0.33 3.04 0.88
C ALA A 95 -0.98 3.89 -0.20
N HIS A 96 -1.17 5.18 0.07
CA HIS A 96 -1.60 6.17 -0.93
C HIS A 96 -0.51 7.21 -1.08
N SER A 97 0.03 7.32 -2.28
CA SER A 97 1.31 7.95 -2.58
C SER A 97 1.14 9.03 -3.64
N PHE A 98 1.89 10.11 -3.49
CA PHE A 98 2.16 11.07 -4.56
C PHE A 98 3.52 10.73 -5.17
N VAL A 99 3.56 10.48 -6.48
CA VAL A 99 4.79 10.12 -7.19
C VAL A 99 5.09 11.18 -8.24
N THR A 100 6.28 11.77 -8.17
CA THR A 100 6.80 12.59 -9.27
C THR A 100 7.76 11.75 -10.10
N GLN A 101 7.64 11.82 -11.42
CA GLN A 101 8.54 11.15 -12.35
C GLN A 101 8.75 12.04 -13.58
N GLU A 102 9.99 12.52 -13.76
CA GLU A 102 10.32 13.58 -14.71
C GLU A 102 9.36 14.78 -14.57
N ASP A 103 8.59 15.09 -15.61
CA ASP A 103 7.63 16.21 -15.64
C ASP A 103 6.18 15.77 -15.35
N LYS A 104 5.98 14.54 -14.87
CA LYS A 104 4.65 13.97 -14.60
C LYS A 104 4.45 13.69 -13.12
N ASN A 105 3.22 13.91 -12.67
CA ASN A 105 2.79 13.62 -11.31
C ASN A 105 1.71 12.53 -11.34
N TYR A 106 1.75 11.65 -10.35
CA TYR A 106 0.82 10.55 -10.21
C TYR A 106 0.30 10.45 -8.78
N LYS A 107 -0.96 10.05 -8.66
CA LYS A 107 -1.48 9.43 -7.45
C LYS A 107 -1.43 7.91 -7.64
N VAL A 108 -0.99 7.20 -6.60
CA VAL A 108 -0.87 5.75 -6.60
C VAL A 108 -1.46 5.19 -5.32
N ILE A 109 -2.27 4.13 -5.41
CA ILE A 109 -2.65 3.32 -4.25
C ILE A 109 -2.02 1.95 -4.43
N ASP A 110 -1.10 1.62 -3.53
CA ASP A 110 -0.45 0.33 -3.45
C ASP A 110 -1.11 -0.52 -2.35
N ILE A 111 -1.29 -1.81 -2.61
CA ILE A 111 -1.73 -2.83 -1.66
C ILE A 111 -0.64 -3.89 -1.61
N PHE A 112 -0.17 -4.22 -0.42
CA PHE A 112 0.81 -5.28 -0.20
C PHE A 112 0.25 -6.33 0.75
N ARG A 113 0.36 -7.61 0.39
CA ARG A 113 0.07 -8.73 1.31
C ARG A 113 1.36 -9.28 1.91
N PHE A 114 1.28 -9.68 3.17
CA PHE A 114 2.37 -10.24 3.95
C PHE A 114 2.12 -11.71 4.31
N GLU A 115 3.22 -12.46 4.34
CA GLU A 115 3.35 -13.76 5.02
C GLU A 115 4.68 -13.79 5.76
N ASN A 116 4.69 -14.30 7.00
CA ASN A 116 5.91 -14.42 7.81
C ASN A 116 6.75 -13.13 7.83
N ASN A 117 6.07 -11.99 7.95
CA ASN A 117 6.66 -10.65 8.03
C ASN A 117 7.41 -10.17 6.76
N LEU A 118 7.17 -10.83 5.62
CA LEU A 118 7.68 -10.46 4.30
C LEU A 118 6.52 -10.19 3.34
N ILE A 119 6.73 -9.25 2.42
CA ILE A 119 5.83 -8.96 1.30
C ILE A 119 5.86 -10.14 0.34
N VAL A 120 4.69 -10.66 0.01
CA VAL A 120 4.51 -11.79 -0.93
C VAL A 120 3.62 -11.44 -2.11
N GLU A 121 2.91 -10.32 -2.10
CA GLU A 121 2.00 -9.97 -3.18
C GLU A 121 1.76 -8.46 -3.21
N HIS A 122 1.59 -7.91 -4.40
CA HIS A 122 1.43 -6.49 -4.65
C HIS A 122 0.39 -6.21 -5.73
N TRP A 123 -0.48 -5.24 -5.45
CA TRP A 123 -1.38 -4.62 -6.41
C TRP A 123 -1.21 -3.11 -6.35
N ASP A 124 -1.44 -2.44 -7.48
CA ASP A 124 -1.53 -1.00 -7.52
C ASP A 124 -2.66 -0.53 -8.43
N ASN A 125 -3.06 0.73 -8.26
CA ASN A 125 -3.70 1.53 -9.29
C ASN A 125 -2.95 2.87 -9.40
N THR A 126 -2.74 3.36 -10.63
CA THR A 126 -2.04 4.63 -10.90
C THR A 126 -2.84 5.55 -11.82
N GLU A 127 -2.84 6.86 -11.52
CA GLU A 127 -3.48 7.88 -12.36
C GLU A 127 -2.66 9.18 -12.36
N LEU A 128 -2.62 9.88 -13.50
CA LEU A 128 -1.99 11.20 -13.61
C LEU A 128 -2.78 12.23 -12.79
N VAL A 129 -2.05 13.14 -12.16
CA VAL A 129 -2.61 14.28 -11.43
C VAL A 129 -1.84 15.54 -11.81
N GLU A 130 -2.47 16.70 -11.61
CA GLU A 130 -1.76 17.96 -11.82
C GLU A 130 -0.72 18.18 -10.72
N ASP A 131 -1.14 18.05 -9.47
CA ASP A 131 -0.28 18.24 -8.31
C ASP A 131 -0.76 17.46 -7.06
N ILE A 132 -0.08 17.70 -5.94
CA ILE A 132 -0.30 17.01 -4.67
C ILE A 132 -1.59 17.43 -3.95
N GLU A 133 -2.21 18.56 -4.31
CA GLU A 133 -3.42 19.06 -3.64
C GLU A 133 -4.61 18.11 -3.83
N GLU A 134 -4.65 17.34 -4.92
CA GLU A 134 -5.64 16.27 -5.11
C GLU A 134 -5.61 15.20 -4.01
N LEU A 135 -4.48 15.02 -3.32
CA LEU A 135 -4.32 14.04 -2.24
C LEU A 135 -4.52 14.65 -0.85
N LYS A 136 -4.81 15.96 -0.75
CA LYS A 136 -4.98 16.66 0.52
C LYS A 136 -6.13 16.09 1.36
N GLY A 137 -5.95 16.09 2.67
CA GLY A 137 -6.95 15.70 3.65
C GLY A 137 -6.32 14.94 4.82
N GLU A 138 -7.12 14.17 5.56
CA GLU A 138 -6.64 13.40 6.71
C GLU A 138 -5.49 12.47 6.32
N VAL A 139 -4.50 12.32 7.19
CA VAL A 139 -3.32 11.45 6.97
C VAL A 139 -3.16 10.42 8.07
N LYS A 140 -3.78 10.62 9.24
CA LYS A 140 -3.64 9.74 10.39
C LYS A 140 -4.80 8.75 10.48
N VAL A 141 -4.45 7.51 10.82
CA VAL A 141 -5.45 6.54 11.25
C VAL A 141 -5.95 6.93 12.65
N ILE A 142 -7.23 7.23 12.75
CA ILE A 142 -7.96 7.51 13.99
C ILE A 142 -9.14 6.55 14.11
N ASP A 143 -9.82 6.50 15.25
CA ASP A 143 -11.04 5.71 15.44
C ASP A 143 -10.89 4.20 15.13
N LYS A 144 -9.73 3.60 15.45
CA LYS A 144 -9.43 2.17 15.18
C LYS A 144 -10.51 1.20 15.70
N GLN A 145 -11.14 1.52 16.83
CA GLN A 145 -12.25 0.76 17.40
C GLN A 145 -13.51 0.74 16.52
N LYS A 146 -13.66 1.68 15.58
CA LYS A 146 -14.79 1.77 14.65
C LYS A 146 -14.55 1.05 13.32
N THR A 147 -13.38 0.43 13.11
CA THR A 147 -12.98 -0.21 11.84
C THR A 147 -14.09 -1.09 11.26
N LEU A 148 -14.66 -2.00 12.05
CA LEU A 148 -15.69 -2.92 11.59
C LEU A 148 -16.94 -2.17 11.09
N LYS A 149 -17.42 -1.20 11.89
CA LYS A 149 -18.59 -0.38 11.55
C LYS A 149 -18.34 0.46 10.29
N ASN A 150 -17.14 1.01 10.14
CA ASN A 150 -16.76 1.82 8.99
C ASN A 150 -16.64 0.96 7.72
N LYS A 151 -16.12 -0.27 7.81
CA LYS A 151 -16.15 -1.23 6.69
C LYS A 151 -17.58 -1.56 6.27
N GLN A 152 -18.48 -1.81 7.22
CA GLN A 152 -19.90 -2.08 6.93
C GLN A 152 -20.59 -0.90 6.22
N LEU A 153 -20.29 0.33 6.65
CA LEU A 153 -20.80 1.54 6.00
C LEU A 153 -20.37 1.59 4.53
N VAL A 154 -19.07 1.40 4.25
CA VAL A 154 -18.55 1.41 2.87
C VAL A 154 -19.08 0.22 2.07
N GLN A 155 -19.16 -0.98 2.65
CA GLN A 155 -19.77 -2.14 1.99
C GLN A 155 -21.21 -1.87 1.55
N ALA A 156 -22.01 -1.24 2.41
CA ALA A 156 -23.38 -0.86 2.06
C ALA A 156 -23.41 0.15 0.91
N PHE A 157 -22.54 1.16 0.93
CA PHE A 157 -22.38 2.13 -0.16
C PHE A 157 -21.95 1.48 -1.49
N ILE A 158 -20.94 0.61 -1.46
CA ILE A 158 -20.49 -0.11 -2.66
C ILE A 158 -21.58 -1.05 -3.20
N LYS A 159 -22.37 -1.67 -2.31
CA LYS A 159 -23.52 -2.47 -2.72
C LYS A 159 -24.56 -1.64 -3.48
N THR A 160 -24.83 -0.40 -3.10
CA THR A 160 -25.77 0.44 -3.87
C THR A 160 -25.23 0.77 -5.26
N LYS A 161 -23.92 0.97 -5.39
CA LYS A 161 -23.24 1.18 -6.68
C LYS A 161 -23.28 -0.05 -7.59
N ILE A 162 -23.19 -1.26 -7.02
CA ILE A 162 -23.38 -2.49 -7.79
C ILE A 162 -24.84 -2.63 -8.24
N LEU A 163 -25.80 -2.34 -7.35
CA LEU A 163 -27.24 -2.42 -7.67
C LEU A 163 -27.68 -1.40 -8.73
N SER A 164 -27.03 -0.24 -8.81
CA SER A 164 -27.27 0.76 -9.86
C SER A 164 -26.50 0.50 -11.15
N ALA A 165 -25.71 -0.60 -11.22
CA ALA A 165 -24.79 -0.92 -12.30
C ALA A 165 -23.66 0.11 -12.52
N ASP A 166 -23.39 0.99 -11.54
CA ASP A 166 -22.20 1.86 -11.55
C ASP A 166 -20.93 1.01 -11.45
N TYR A 167 -20.98 -0.07 -10.66
CA TYR A 167 -19.92 -1.07 -10.53
C TYR A 167 -20.40 -2.45 -10.94
N LEU A 168 -19.49 -3.21 -11.56
CA LEU A 168 -19.70 -4.61 -11.89
C LEU A 168 -19.51 -5.50 -10.67
N LYS A 169 -18.43 -5.27 -9.92
CA LYS A 169 -18.02 -6.13 -8.79
C LYS A 169 -17.15 -5.35 -7.80
N ASN A 170 -17.26 -5.70 -6.53
CA ASN A 170 -16.27 -5.35 -5.52
C ASN A 170 -15.39 -6.59 -5.25
N HIS A 171 -14.07 -6.40 -5.30
CA HIS A 171 -13.09 -7.46 -5.10
C HIS A 171 -12.49 -7.44 -3.70
N MET A 172 -12.28 -6.24 -3.13
CA MET A 172 -11.73 -6.10 -1.78
C MET A 172 -12.35 -4.93 -1.01
N ILE A 173 -12.42 -5.10 0.32
CA ILE A 173 -12.65 -4.03 1.30
C ILE A 173 -11.58 -4.17 2.37
N LEU A 174 -10.64 -3.23 2.39
CA LEU A 174 -9.55 -3.16 3.37
C LEU A 174 -9.72 -1.92 4.23
N GLY A 175 -9.36 -1.95 5.50
CA GLY A 175 -9.53 -0.75 6.32
C GLY A 175 -9.00 -0.82 7.75
N GLN A 176 -8.64 0.36 8.25
CA GLN A 176 -8.22 0.60 9.62
C GLN A 176 -8.76 1.95 10.10
N GLY A 177 -9.55 1.93 11.16
CA GLY A 177 -10.11 3.13 11.75
C GLY A 177 -10.99 3.92 10.77
N ASN A 178 -10.64 5.17 10.53
CA ASN A 178 -11.31 6.06 9.58
C ASN A 178 -11.02 5.75 8.11
N PHE A 179 -9.94 5.06 7.77
CA PHE A 179 -9.61 4.77 6.37
C PHE A 179 -10.13 3.40 5.93
N ILE A 180 -10.88 3.39 4.83
CA ILE A 180 -11.42 2.19 4.21
C ILE A 180 -11.16 2.27 2.70
N LEU A 181 -10.47 1.30 2.13
CA LEU A 181 -10.28 1.14 0.69
C LEU A 181 -11.30 0.13 0.15
N ALA A 182 -11.97 0.49 -0.95
CA ALA A 182 -12.72 -0.44 -1.78
C ALA A 182 -12.03 -0.63 -3.13
N VAL A 183 -11.80 -1.88 -3.50
CA VAL A 183 -11.27 -2.26 -4.83
C VAL A 183 -12.43 -2.76 -5.67
N ASN A 184 -12.78 -1.99 -6.70
CA ASN A 184 -13.96 -2.20 -7.52
C ASN A 184 -13.59 -2.42 -8.98
N GLU A 185 -14.51 -3.04 -9.71
CA GLU A 185 -14.45 -3.19 -11.15
C GLU A 185 -15.68 -2.55 -11.79
N THR A 186 -15.52 -1.89 -12.93
CA THR A 186 -16.62 -1.31 -13.70
C THR A 186 -16.40 -1.41 -15.22
N TYR A 187 -17.45 -1.11 -15.98
CA TYR A 187 -17.41 -0.88 -17.42
C TYR A 187 -17.72 0.59 -17.74
N ILE A 188 -16.85 1.24 -18.51
CA ILE A 188 -17.07 2.58 -19.03
C ILE A 188 -16.77 2.55 -20.52
N ASN A 189 -17.74 2.96 -21.36
CA ASN A 189 -17.59 2.98 -22.82
C ASN A 189 -17.05 1.65 -23.38
N ASN A 190 -17.63 0.52 -22.97
CA ASN A 190 -17.23 -0.85 -23.34
C ASN A 190 -15.80 -1.28 -22.94
N LYS A 191 -15.13 -0.52 -22.07
CA LYS A 191 -13.82 -0.86 -21.51
C LYS A 191 -13.95 -1.20 -20.03
N ARG A 192 -13.16 -2.17 -19.56
CA ARG A 192 -13.09 -2.56 -18.14
C ARG A 192 -12.15 -1.63 -17.40
N PHE A 193 -12.51 -1.24 -16.19
CA PHE A 193 -11.68 -0.42 -15.31
C PHE A 193 -11.59 -1.03 -13.92
N SER A 194 -10.40 -0.95 -13.33
CA SER A 194 -10.18 -1.11 -11.89
C SER A 194 -10.33 0.26 -11.23
N ILE A 195 -11.09 0.33 -10.15
CA ILE A 195 -11.28 1.55 -9.35
C ILE A 195 -10.89 1.26 -7.91
N TYR A 196 -9.83 1.92 -7.45
CA TYR A 196 -9.42 1.91 -6.05
C TYR A 196 -9.96 3.17 -5.40
N GLU A 197 -10.94 3.04 -4.52
CA GLU A 197 -11.57 4.17 -3.85
C GLU A 197 -11.29 4.13 -2.34
N LEU A 198 -10.45 5.06 -1.89
CA LEU A 198 -10.06 5.23 -0.50
C LEU A 198 -10.97 6.25 0.18
N PHE A 199 -11.77 5.80 1.14
CA PHE A 199 -12.67 6.61 1.93
C PHE A 199 -12.03 7.02 3.26
N ASN A 200 -12.34 8.24 3.70
CA ASN A 200 -12.11 8.70 5.05
C ASN A 200 -13.46 8.92 5.74
N ILE A 201 -13.67 8.25 6.86
CA ILE A 201 -14.92 8.24 7.60
C ILE A 201 -14.82 9.15 8.82
N LYS A 202 -15.77 10.09 8.95
CA LYS A 202 -15.89 10.99 10.11
C LYS A 202 -17.33 11.01 10.58
N ASN A 203 -17.54 10.95 11.90
CA ASN A 203 -18.89 11.01 12.50
C ASN A 203 -19.87 9.98 11.89
N SER A 204 -19.39 8.76 11.61
CA SER A 204 -20.16 7.67 10.98
C SER A 204 -20.68 7.99 9.57
N LYS A 205 -20.03 8.90 8.85
CA LYS A 205 -20.34 9.25 7.45
C LYS A 205 -19.06 9.24 6.61
N ILE A 206 -19.19 8.95 5.33
CA ILE A 206 -18.11 9.20 4.35
C ILE A 206 -17.89 10.71 4.32
N TYR A 207 -16.72 11.17 4.76
CA TYR A 207 -16.37 12.58 4.82
C TYR A 207 -15.77 13.05 3.49
N ASN A 208 -14.84 12.26 2.95
CA ASN A 208 -14.30 12.41 1.61
C ASN A 208 -13.78 11.06 1.09
N SER A 209 -13.50 10.99 -0.22
CA SER A 209 -12.81 9.85 -0.84
C SER A 209 -11.76 10.33 -1.85
N TRP A 210 -10.81 9.45 -2.14
CA TRP A 210 -9.86 9.57 -3.24
C TRP A 210 -9.99 8.32 -4.10
N SER A 211 -10.30 8.52 -5.38
CA SER A 211 -10.40 7.41 -6.34
C SER A 211 -9.25 7.44 -7.34
N ILE A 212 -8.73 6.27 -7.65
CA ILE A 212 -7.81 6.05 -8.76
C ILE A 212 -8.43 5.04 -9.71
N LYS A 213 -8.61 5.45 -10.97
CA LYS A 213 -9.23 4.62 -11.99
C LYS A 213 -8.21 4.27 -13.07
N GLU A 214 -8.05 2.98 -13.32
CA GLU A 214 -7.09 2.46 -14.30
C GLU A 214 -7.79 1.48 -15.26
N GLU A 215 -7.55 1.65 -16.56
CA GLU A 215 -8.08 0.74 -17.58
C GLU A 215 -7.45 -0.64 -17.43
N ILE A 216 -8.29 -1.69 -17.43
CA ILE A 216 -7.82 -3.07 -17.47
C ILE A 216 -7.56 -3.41 -18.93
N LEU A 217 -6.29 -3.52 -19.29
CA LEU A 217 -5.87 -3.82 -20.66
C LEU A 217 -6.40 -5.18 -21.14
N PRO A 218 -6.47 -5.40 -22.46
CA PRO A 218 -6.64 -6.74 -23.02
C PRO A 218 -5.55 -7.71 -22.56
N LEU A 219 -5.89 -8.99 -22.37
CA LEU A 219 -4.99 -10.03 -21.85
C LEU A 219 -3.64 -10.13 -22.58
N ASN A 220 -3.64 -9.94 -23.91
CA ASN A 220 -2.43 -10.03 -24.73
C ASN A 220 -1.45 -8.86 -24.53
N GLN A 221 -1.80 -7.86 -23.72
CA GLN A 221 -0.92 -6.73 -23.37
C GLN A 221 -0.36 -6.84 -21.95
N TRP A 222 -0.77 -7.84 -21.17
CA TRP A 222 -0.32 -7.99 -19.80
C TRP A 222 1.13 -8.51 -19.76
N GLN A 223 1.92 -7.98 -18.83
CA GLN A 223 3.30 -8.43 -18.56
C GLN A 223 3.37 -9.59 -17.55
N ASN A 224 2.24 -10.00 -16.99
CA ASN A 224 2.09 -11.14 -16.09
C ASN A 224 0.71 -11.81 -16.28
N GLU A 225 0.53 -12.97 -15.65
CA GLU A 225 -0.71 -13.78 -15.76
C GLU A 225 -1.62 -13.67 -14.51
N ASN A 226 -1.26 -12.84 -13.53
CA ASN A 226 -1.91 -12.79 -12.21
C ASN A 226 -3.22 -11.99 -12.19
N GLY A 227 -3.44 -11.15 -13.22
CA GLY A 227 -4.62 -10.30 -13.34
C GLY A 227 -4.60 -9.09 -12.41
N LYS A 228 -5.58 -8.19 -12.56
CA LYS A 228 -5.62 -6.89 -11.87
C LYS A 228 -6.15 -6.95 -10.42
N PHE A 229 -6.76 -8.07 -10.01
CA PHE A 229 -7.44 -8.23 -8.72
C PHE A 229 -6.99 -9.48 -7.99
#